data_AF-A0ABD7QZ52-F1
#
_entry.id   AF-A0ABD7QZ52-F1
#
_cell.length_a   1.000
_cell.length_b   1.000
_cell.length_c   1.000
_cell.angle_alpha   90.00
_cell.angle_beta   90.00
_cell.angle_gamma   90.00
#
_symmetry.space_group_name_H-M   'P 1'
#
loop_
_entity.id
_entity.type
_entity.pdbx_description
1 polymer ?
#
loop_
_entity_poly.entity_id
_entity_poly.type
_entity_poly.pdbx_seq_one_letter_code
_entity_poly.pdbx_strand_id
1 'polypeptide(L)' 'MPEQRTLEQLRRNPVEWRRRGLTPPADLDEMVQARLTAHMGHADPSYADFFAA' A
#
# COMPACT_ATOMS: atom_id res chain seq x y z
N MET A 1 22.50 -0.24 -19.03
CA MET A 1 21.41 0.33 -18.22
C MET A 1 20.14 -0.44 -18.56
N PRO A 2 19.53 -1.20 -17.66
CA PRO A 2 18.27 -1.87 -17.97
C PRO A 2 17.22 -0.80 -18.26
N GLU A 3 16.61 -0.86 -19.43
CA GLU A 3 15.58 0.08 -19.89
C GLU A 3 14.40 0.08 -18.90
N GLN A 4 13.90 1.26 -18.55
CA GLN A 4 12.85 1.43 -17.52
C GLN A 4 11.59 0.59 -17.80
N ARG A 5 11.27 0.35 -19.08
CA ARG A 5 10.17 -0.53 -19.51
C ARG A 5 10.34 -1.97 -19.02
N THR A 6 11.56 -2.48 -19.04
CA THR A 6 11.87 -3.85 -18.62
C THR A 6 11.71 -4.00 -17.11
N LEU A 7 12.08 -2.96 -16.34
CA LEU A 7 11.88 -2.94 -14.89
C LEU A 7 10.40 -2.87 -14.51
N GLU A 8 9.59 -2.10 -15.24
CA GLU A 8 8.14 -2.08 -15.02
C GLU A 8 7.48 -3.43 -15.34
N GLN A 9 7.89 -4.09 -16.42
CA GLN A 9 7.40 -5.43 -16.76
C GLN A 9 7.75 -6.46 -15.69
N LEU A 10 8.98 -6.43 -15.15
CA LEU A 10 9.40 -7.30 -14.06
C LEU A 10 8.62 -7.01 -12.77
N ARG A 11 8.38 -5.73 -12.46
CA ARG A 11 7.56 -5.32 -11.29
C ARG A 11 6.11 -5.77 -11.39
N ARG A 12 5.58 -6.02 -12.59
CA ARG A 12 4.23 -6.58 -12.78
C ARG A 12 4.15 -8.09 -12.53
N ASN A 13 5.26 -8.81 -12.43
CA ASN A 13 5.22 -10.25 -12.21
C ASN A 13 5.20 -10.58 -10.70
N PRO A 14 4.06 -10.95 -10.11
CA PRO A 14 3.95 -11.20 -8.67
C PRO A 14 4.82 -12.38 -8.20
N VAL A 15 5.16 -13.32 -9.09
CA VAL A 15 6.02 -14.47 -8.75
C VAL A 15 7.43 -14.01 -8.40
N GLU A 16 7.97 -13.01 -9.10
CA GLU A 16 9.32 -12.49 -8.84
C GLU A 16 9.41 -11.73 -7.51
N TRP A 17 8.32 -11.11 -7.05
CA TRP A 17 8.24 -10.52 -5.72
C TRP A 17 8.27 -11.60 -4.65
N ARG A 18 7.39 -12.59 -4.76
CA ARG A 18 7.29 -13.69 -3.78
C ARG A 18 8.58 -14.50 -3.70
N ARG A 19 9.23 -14.76 -4.84
CA ARG A 19 10.54 -15.42 -4.89
C ARG A 19 11.62 -14.67 -4.10
N ARG A 20 11.52 -13.35 -4.02
CA ARG A 20 12.44 -12.49 -3.26
C ARG A 20 11.98 -12.25 -1.81
N GLY A 21 10.92 -12.93 -1.37
CA GLY A 21 10.31 -12.72 -0.05
C GLY A 21 9.59 -11.37 0.07
N LEU A 22 9.26 -10.72 -1.04
CA LEU A 22 8.54 -9.45 -1.07
C LEU A 22 7.06 -9.68 -1.40
N THR A 23 6.20 -8.83 -0.84
CA THR A 23 4.76 -8.84 -1.14
C THR A 23 4.50 -8.14 -2.49
N PRO A 24 3.73 -8.75 -3.41
CA PRO A 24 3.33 -8.10 -4.65
C PRO A 24 2.55 -6.79 -4.42
N PRO A 25 2.65 -5.82 -5.35
CA PRO A 25 1.93 -4.55 -5.23
C PRO A 25 0.41 -4.70 -5.09
N ALA A 26 -0.21 -5.64 -5.82
CA ALA A 26 -1.66 -5.86 -5.75
C ALA A 26 -2.10 -6.34 -4.36
N ASP A 27 -1.36 -7.28 -3.77
CA ASP A 27 -1.61 -7.79 -2.43
C ASP A 27 -1.41 -6.66 -1.38
N LEU A 28 -0.43 -5.77 -1.58
CA LEU A 28 -0.23 -4.59 -0.74
C LEU A 28 -1.40 -3.60 -0.84
N ASP A 29 -1.89 -3.31 -2.04
CA ASP A 29 -3.03 -2.43 -2.26
C ASP A 29 -4.28 -2.97 -1.56
N GLU A 30 -4.53 -4.28 -1.66
CA GLU A 30 -5.64 -4.94 -0.96
C GLU A 30 -5.51 -4.79 0.57
N MET A 31 -4.32 -5.01 1.13
CA MET A 31 -4.06 -4.82 2.56
C MET A 31 -4.30 -3.37 3.00
N VAL A 32 -3.88 -2.39 2.20
CA VAL A 32 -4.09 -0.97 2.48
C VAL A 32 -5.59 -0.65 2.46
N GLN A 33 -6.32 -1.09 1.42
CA GLN A 33 -7.75 -0.84 1.31
C GLN A 33 -8.55 -1.50 2.43
N ALA A 34 -8.19 -2.72 2.83
CA ALA A 34 -8.80 -3.40 3.97
C ALA A 34 -8.58 -2.60 5.26
N ARG A 35 -7.37 -2.07 5.47
CA ARG A 35 -7.05 -1.25 6.64
C ARG A 35 -7.82 0.07 6.66
N LEU A 36 -7.84 0.78 5.53
CA LEU A 36 -8.58 2.05 5.40
C LEU A 36 -10.07 1.83 5.66
N THR A 37 -10.64 0.78 5.07
CA THR A 37 -12.06 0.43 5.27
C THR A 37 -12.36 0.10 6.72
N ALA A 38 -11.49 -0.64 7.40
CA ALA A 38 -11.63 -0.94 8.83
C ALA A 38 -11.54 0.32 9.71
N HIS A 39 -10.85 1.38 9.28
CA HIS A 39 -10.71 2.64 10.02
C HIS A 39 -11.78 3.68 9.68
N MET A 40 -12.63 3.47 8.66
CA MET A 40 -13.69 4.42 8.25
C MET A 40 -14.78 4.69 9.32
N GLY A 41 -14.73 4.02 10.48
CA GLY A 41 -15.63 4.25 11.61
C GLY A 41 -15.05 5.13 12.73
N HIS A 42 -13.79 5.57 12.63
CA HIS A 42 -13.20 6.51 13.57
C HIS A 42 -13.04 7.84 12.86
N ALA A 43 -13.78 8.86 13.33
CA ALA A 43 -13.47 10.23 12.96
C ALA A 43 -12.05 10.49 13.48
N ASP A 44 -11.10 10.64 12.56
CA ASP A 44 -9.78 11.10 12.93
C ASP A 44 -9.96 12.42 13.68
N PRO A 45 -9.45 12.55 14.92
CA PRO A 45 -9.53 13.80 15.64
C PRO A 45 -8.91 14.88 14.77
N SER A 46 -9.69 15.93 14.53
CA SER A 46 -9.21 17.08 13.82
C SER A 46 -8.12 17.75 14.64
N TYR A 47 -7.26 18.50 13.96
CA TYR A 47 -6.24 19.30 14.65
C TYR A 47 -6.86 20.28 15.67
N ALA A 48 -8.12 20.71 15.46
CA ALA A 48 -8.83 21.58 16.38
C ALA A 48 -9.22 20.89 17.70
N ASP A 49 -9.43 19.57 17.69
CA ASP A 49 -9.80 18.80 18.89
C ASP A 49 -8.69 18.77 19.95
N PHE A 50 -7.43 19.06 19.57
CA PHE A 50 -6.31 19.20 20.50
C PHE A 50 -6.44 20.41 21.45
N PHE A 51 -7.23 21.43 21.08
CA PHE A 51 -7.39 22.66 21.86
C PHE A 51 -8.73 22.76 22.58
N ALA A 52 -9.63 21.78 22.42
CA ALA A 52 -10.96 21.76 23.02
C ALA A 52 -11.02 21.10 24.41
N ALA A 53 -9.86 20.85 25.04
CA ALA A 53 -9.71 20.23 26.36
C ALA A 53 -10.05 21.18 27.52
#